data_AF-A0A1I8NAF8-F1
#
_entry.id   AF-A0A1I8NAF8-F1
#
_cell.length_a   1.000
_cell.length_b   1.000
_cell.length_c   1.000
_cell.angle_alpha   90.00
_cell.angle_beta   90.00
_cell.angle_gamma   90.00
#
_symmetry.space_group_name_H-M   'P 1'
#
loop_
_entity.id
_entity.type
_entity.pdbx_description
1 polymer ?
#
loop_
_entity_poly.entity_id
_entity_poly.type
_entity_poly.pdbx_seq_one_letter_code
_entity_poly.pdbx_strand_id
1 'polypeptide(L)'
;MFDFLKASMPIAKSFMLVPRACGRLCGVWPDPEYRWRNTLFVIFSTVVTLFGGVGELSYGFTHLNDLVDALDAFCPAVTKIISFFKATIIFINRKKFYDIMQRLRTLIMREQHDSKKMKMVQGFSSFGNICTFIIVSGGSSTNVFYNLRAIITNIIYHFQEEERKLEFPFKSLVPEFTTRFPYFPGMFLILTASGVMTVFSFSIVDGYYVCTTVFICSIFKIIQQDIGSIFDELKD
;
A
#
# COMPACT_ATOMS: atom_id res chain seq x y z
N MET A 1 21.25 8.28 0.37
CA MET A 1 20.53 7.01 0.06
C MET A 1 19.05 7.05 0.43
N PHE A 2 18.61 7.77 1.47
CA PHE A 2 17.19 8.08 1.69
C PHE A 2 16.94 9.60 1.75
N ASP A 3 17.43 10.33 0.75
CA ASP A 3 17.33 11.80 0.71
C ASP A 3 15.87 12.29 0.62
N PHE A 4 14.93 11.41 0.28
CA PHE A 4 13.49 11.67 0.29
C PHE A 4 12.82 11.58 1.66
N LEU A 5 13.47 10.96 2.66
CA LEU A 5 12.98 10.92 4.04
C LEU A 5 13.48 12.11 4.86
N LYS A 6 14.45 12.89 4.35
CA LYS A 6 15.00 14.04 5.07
C LYS A 6 13.98 15.18 5.13
N ALA A 7 13.88 15.80 6.29
CA ALA A 7 13.07 17.00 6.52
C ALA A 7 13.56 18.24 5.75
N SER A 8 14.68 18.16 5.02
CA SER A 8 15.16 19.24 4.15
C SER A 8 14.59 19.19 2.73
N MET A 9 13.83 18.15 2.37
CA MET A 9 13.28 18.04 1.02
C MET A 9 12.15 19.07 0.79
N PRO A 10 12.17 19.81 -0.33
CA PRO A 10 11.08 20.73 -0.68
C PRO A 10 9.73 20.01 -0.70
N ILE A 11 8.71 20.59 -0.05
CA ILE A 11 7.37 20.00 0.06
C ILE A 11 6.76 19.74 -1.31
N ALA A 12 7.08 20.55 -2.33
CA ALA A 12 6.63 20.34 -3.69
C ALA A 12 7.02 18.96 -4.26
N LYS A 13 8.15 18.40 -3.78
CA LYS A 13 8.64 17.08 -4.16
C LYS A 13 8.23 15.99 -3.16
N SER A 14 8.23 16.29 -1.86
CA SER A 14 7.96 15.31 -0.79
C SER A 14 6.47 15.05 -0.51
N PHE A 15 5.55 15.86 -1.05
CA PHE A 15 4.12 15.71 -0.81
C PHE A 15 3.61 14.32 -1.21
N MET A 16 3.22 13.53 -0.21
CA MET A 16 2.70 12.15 -0.33
C MET A 16 3.56 11.29 -1.26
N LEU A 17 4.89 11.38 -1.16
CA LEU A 17 5.79 10.74 -2.12
C LEU A 17 5.62 9.21 -2.17
N VAL A 18 5.58 8.57 -1.00
CA VAL A 18 5.47 7.11 -0.90
C VAL A 18 4.07 6.63 -1.34
N PRO A 19 2.94 7.18 -0.82
CA PRO A 19 1.62 6.84 -1.33
C PRO A 19 1.48 7.07 -2.85
N ARG A 20 2.09 8.14 -3.38
CA ARG A 20 2.10 8.46 -4.81
C ARG A 20 2.85 7.44 -5.64
N ALA A 21 4.01 7.00 -5.17
CA ALA A 21 4.78 5.97 -5.86
C ALA A 21 3.99 4.66 -5.91
N CYS A 22 3.47 4.19 -4.77
CA CYS A 22 2.62 2.99 -4.71
C CYS A 22 1.37 3.14 -5.58
N GLY A 23 0.72 4.30 -5.55
CA GLY A 23 -0.47 4.61 -6.36
C GLY A 23 -0.24 4.50 -7.85
N ARG A 24 0.92 4.99 -8.31
CA ARG A 24 1.31 4.91 -9.72
C ARG A 24 1.67 3.47 -10.12
N LEU A 25 2.34 2.74 -9.23
CA LEU A 25 2.64 1.32 -9.45
C LEU A 25 1.38 0.46 -9.51
N CYS A 26 0.32 0.83 -8.79
CA CYS A 26 -1.00 0.19 -8.88
C CYS A 26 -1.91 0.72 -9.99
N GLY A 27 -1.53 1.81 -10.66
CA GLY A 27 -2.43 2.55 -11.55
C GLY A 27 -3.62 3.25 -10.84
N VAL A 28 -3.76 3.12 -9.52
CA VAL A 28 -4.88 3.67 -8.73
C VAL A 28 -4.70 5.16 -8.41
N TRP A 29 -3.51 5.73 -8.64
CA TRP A 29 -3.26 7.14 -8.33
C TRP A 29 -4.27 8.07 -9.04
N PRO A 30 -4.91 8.99 -8.30
CA PRO A 30 -5.85 9.93 -8.89
C PRO A 30 -5.07 10.98 -9.69
N ASP A 31 -4.91 10.74 -10.99
CA ASP A 31 -4.45 11.73 -11.96
C ASP A 31 -5.65 12.35 -12.70
N PRO A 32 -5.58 13.65 -13.08
CA PRO A 32 -6.68 14.33 -13.76
C PRO A 32 -6.93 13.77 -15.17
N GLU A 33 -5.88 13.29 -15.85
CA GLU A 33 -5.96 12.62 -17.15
C GLU A 33 -5.85 11.11 -16.99
N TYR A 34 -7.00 10.47 -16.80
CA TYR A 34 -7.02 9.03 -16.62
C TYR A 34 -6.94 8.31 -17.97
N ARG A 35 -5.76 7.77 -18.29
CA ARG A 35 -5.55 6.96 -19.50
C ARG A 35 -6.27 5.62 -19.34
N TRP A 36 -6.90 5.12 -20.40
CA TRP A 36 -7.57 3.81 -20.42
C TRP A 36 -6.68 2.66 -19.94
N ARG A 37 -5.36 2.75 -20.19
CA ARG A 37 -4.36 1.79 -19.70
C ARG A 37 -4.31 1.71 -18.18
N ASN A 38 -4.45 2.83 -17.48
CA ASN A 38 -4.48 2.86 -16.01
C ASN A 38 -5.76 2.18 -15.50
N THR A 39 -6.89 2.39 -16.16
CA THR A 39 -8.15 1.70 -15.81
C THR A 39 -8.02 0.19 -15.95
N LEU A 40 -7.45 -0.30 -17.05
CA LEU A 40 -7.21 -1.73 -17.23
C LEU A 40 -6.26 -2.28 -16.17
N PHE A 41 -5.21 -1.54 -15.85
CA PHE A 41 -4.25 -1.96 -14.84
C PHE A 41 -4.88 -2.02 -13.44
N VAL A 42 -5.75 -1.07 -13.08
CA VAL A 42 -6.53 -1.13 -11.85
C VAL A 42 -7.48 -2.32 -11.84
N ILE A 43 -8.22 -2.55 -12.92
CA ILE A 43 -9.14 -3.70 -13.02
C ILE A 43 -8.35 -5.01 -12.84
N PHE A 44 -7.24 -5.16 -13.55
CA PHE A 44 -6.37 -6.32 -13.43
C PHE A 44 -5.88 -6.50 -11.99
N SER A 45 -5.35 -5.43 -11.39
CA SER A 45 -4.88 -5.40 -10.01
C SER A 45 -5.94 -5.86 -9.01
N THR A 46 -7.14 -5.28 -9.13
CA THR A 46 -8.29 -5.57 -8.27
C THR A 46 -8.78 -7.00 -8.45
N VAL A 47 -8.84 -7.51 -9.68
CA VAL A 47 -9.25 -8.89 -9.98
C VAL A 47 -8.25 -9.90 -9.45
N VAL A 48 -6.95 -9.67 -9.62
CA VAL A 48 -5.89 -10.58 -9.14
C VAL A 48 -5.85 -10.60 -7.61
N THR A 49 -6.05 -9.45 -6.94
CA THR A 49 -6.19 -9.39 -5.48
C THR A 49 -7.43 -10.13 -4.99
N LEU A 50 -8.58 -9.96 -5.67
CA LEU A 50 -9.82 -10.65 -5.31
C LEU A 50 -9.70 -12.17 -5.49
N PHE A 51 -9.14 -12.60 -6.63
CA PHE A 51 -8.92 -14.01 -6.92
C PHE A 51 -8.06 -14.69 -5.84
N GLY A 52 -6.92 -14.08 -5.49
CA GLY A 52 -6.06 -14.59 -4.42
C GLY A 52 -6.77 -14.60 -3.06
N GLY A 53 -7.48 -13.52 -2.72
CA GLY A 53 -8.21 -13.41 -1.46
C GLY A 53 -9.32 -14.44 -1.31
N VAL A 54 -10.10 -14.70 -2.36
CA VAL A 54 -11.16 -15.72 -2.35
C VAL A 54 -10.55 -17.12 -2.27
N GLY A 55 -9.51 -17.41 -3.06
CA GLY A 55 -8.86 -18.73 -3.04
C GLY A 55 -8.26 -19.06 -1.66
N GLU A 56 -7.63 -18.08 -1.01
CA GLU A 56 -7.08 -18.24 0.35
C GLU A 56 -8.17 -18.36 1.41
N LEU A 57 -9.25 -17.58 1.29
CA LEU A 57 -10.39 -17.68 2.18
C LEU A 57 -11.04 -19.07 2.10
N SER A 58 -11.26 -19.57 0.88
CA SER A 58 -11.79 -20.90 0.64
C SER A 58 -10.86 -21.99 1.19
N TYR A 59 -9.54 -21.85 1.02
CA TYR A 59 -8.57 -22.76 1.60
C TYR A 59 -8.71 -22.81 3.13
N GLY A 60 -8.75 -21.65 3.80
CA GLY A 60 -8.92 -21.56 5.24
C GLY A 60 -10.18 -22.25 5.76
N PHE A 61 -11.32 -22.09 5.08
CA PHE A 61 -12.57 -22.78 5.43
C PHE A 61 -12.51 -24.29 5.23
N THR A 62 -11.83 -24.77 4.18
CA THR A 62 -11.67 -26.21 3.94
C THR A 62 -10.74 -26.91 4.92
N HIS A 63 -9.78 -26.17 5.50
CA HIS A 63 -8.76 -26.72 6.40
C HIS A 63 -8.95 -26.31 7.87
N LEU A 64 -10.19 -26.02 8.29
CA LEU A 64 -10.50 -25.65 9.69
C LEU A 64 -10.08 -26.70 10.74
N ASN A 65 -9.88 -27.95 10.33
CA ASN A 65 -9.39 -29.02 11.19
C ASN A 65 -7.92 -28.82 11.61
N ASP A 66 -7.14 -28.05 10.85
CA ASP A 66 -5.80 -27.62 11.20
C ASP A 66 -5.79 -26.10 11.39
N LEU A 67 -5.82 -25.67 12.65
CA LEU A 67 -5.91 -24.27 13.01
C LEU A 67 -4.71 -23.46 12.48
N VAL A 68 -3.51 -24.06 12.44
CA VAL A 68 -2.30 -23.35 12.01
C VAL A 68 -2.39 -23.05 10.52
N ASP A 69 -2.78 -24.04 9.73
CA ASP A 69 -2.95 -23.91 8.29
C ASP A 69 -4.12 -23.00 7.90
N ALA A 70 -5.22 -23.07 8.64
CA ALA A 70 -6.35 -22.18 8.47
C ALA A 70 -5.96 -20.72 8.76
N LEU A 71 -5.22 -20.46 9.86
CA LEU A 71 -4.75 -19.11 10.19
C LEU A 71 -3.74 -18.56 9.18
N ASP A 72 -2.83 -19.42 8.69
CA ASP A 72 -1.84 -19.06 7.66
C ASP A 72 -2.52 -18.66 6.33
N ALA A 73 -3.68 -19.23 6.03
CA ALA A 73 -4.51 -18.84 4.88
C ALA A 73 -5.39 -17.62 5.16
N PHE A 74 -6.03 -17.53 6.33
CA PHE A 74 -6.96 -16.44 6.66
C PHE A 74 -6.28 -15.08 6.79
N CYS A 75 -5.06 -15.04 7.35
CA CYS A 75 -4.32 -13.80 7.52
C CYS A 75 -4.15 -13.03 6.21
N PRO A 76 -3.53 -13.60 5.16
CA PRO A 76 -3.41 -12.93 3.87
C PRO A 76 -4.76 -12.79 3.15
N ALA A 77 -5.71 -13.72 3.33
CA ALA A 77 -7.04 -13.64 2.71
C ALA A 77 -7.81 -12.38 3.15
N VAL A 78 -7.90 -12.15 4.46
CA VAL A 78 -8.61 -10.99 5.01
C VAL A 78 -7.95 -9.69 4.57
N THR A 79 -6.61 -9.62 4.58
CA THR A 79 -5.88 -8.45 4.09
C THR A 79 -6.12 -8.17 2.61
N LYS A 80 -6.22 -9.21 1.77
CA LYS A 80 -6.55 -9.10 0.35
C LYS A 80 -7.97 -8.57 0.13
N ILE A 81 -8.95 -9.11 0.85
CA ILE A 81 -10.35 -8.69 0.76
C ILE A 81 -10.51 -7.23 1.20
N ILE A 82 -9.90 -6.83 2.32
CA ILE A 82 -9.92 -5.44 2.78
C ILE A 82 -9.25 -4.53 1.75
N SER A 83 -8.09 -4.93 1.22
CA SER A 83 -7.39 -4.18 0.17
C SER A 83 -8.23 -4.01 -1.10
N PHE A 84 -8.96 -5.06 -1.51
CA PHE A 84 -9.91 -5.00 -2.63
C PHE A 84 -11.00 -3.94 -2.39
N PHE A 85 -11.63 -3.94 -1.22
CA PHE A 85 -12.65 -2.94 -0.88
C PHE A 85 -12.07 -1.52 -0.87
N LYS A 86 -10.92 -1.34 -0.21
CA LYS A 86 -10.23 -0.05 -0.14
C LYS A 86 -9.89 0.49 -1.54
N ALA A 87 -9.29 -0.35 -2.41
CA ALA A 87 -8.95 0.03 -3.78
C ALA A 87 -10.20 0.40 -4.60
N THR A 88 -11.28 -0.38 -4.46
CA THR A 88 -12.56 -0.13 -5.14
C THR A 88 -13.17 1.21 -4.71
N ILE A 89 -13.18 1.50 -3.41
CA ILE A 89 -13.70 2.77 -2.87
C ILE A 89 -12.91 3.97 -3.39
N ILE A 90 -11.57 3.86 -3.41
CA ILE A 90 -10.70 4.92 -3.98
C ILE A 90 -11.00 5.10 -5.47
N PHE A 91 -11.11 4.00 -6.23
CA PHE A 91 -11.34 4.08 -7.66
C PHE A 91 -12.68 4.75 -8.00
N ILE A 92 -13.75 4.44 -7.25
CA ILE A 92 -15.08 5.06 -7.40
C ILE A 92 -15.03 6.55 -7.05
N ASN A 93 -14.39 6.89 -5.93
CA ASN A 93 -14.35 8.27 -5.42
C ASN A 93 -13.11 9.07 -5.87
N ARG A 94 -12.40 8.61 -6.90
CA ARG A 94 -11.08 9.14 -7.31
C ARG A 94 -11.06 10.66 -7.54
N LYS A 95 -12.15 11.23 -8.06
CA LYS A 95 -12.28 12.68 -8.27
C LYS A 95 -12.28 13.44 -6.95
N LYS A 96 -13.06 12.98 -5.97
CA LYS A 96 -13.10 13.57 -4.62
C LYS A 96 -11.74 13.45 -3.93
N PHE A 97 -11.07 12.31 -4.05
CA PHE A 97 -9.72 12.12 -3.51
C PHE A 97 -8.72 13.10 -4.14
N TYR A 98 -8.76 13.27 -5.46
CA TYR A 98 -7.94 14.26 -6.15
C TYR A 98 -8.20 15.68 -5.63
N ASP A 99 -9.47 16.07 -5.51
CA ASP A 99 -9.84 17.43 -5.10
C ASP A 99 -9.35 17.74 -3.67
N ILE A 100 -9.52 16.80 -2.73
CA ILE A 100 -9.02 16.94 -1.37
C ILE A 100 -7.50 17.11 -1.35
N MET A 101 -6.80 16.31 -2.15
CA MET A 101 -5.34 16.39 -2.26
C MET A 101 -4.86 17.73 -2.81
N GLN A 102 -5.50 18.23 -3.86
CA GLN A 102 -5.14 19.52 -4.43
C GLN A 102 -5.44 20.66 -3.45
N ARG A 103 -6.59 20.63 -2.75
CA ARG A 103 -6.92 21.62 -1.71
C ARG A 103 -5.86 21.64 -0.61
N LEU A 104 -5.49 20.48 -0.10
CA LEU A 104 -4.46 20.34 0.94
C LEU A 104 -3.11 20.88 0.45
N ARG A 105 -2.72 20.52 -0.77
CA ARG A 105 -1.49 21.02 -1.39
C ARG A 105 -1.50 22.54 -1.54
N THR A 106 -2.59 23.12 -2.03
CA THR A 106 -2.72 24.57 -2.20
C THR A 106 -2.66 25.31 -0.87
N LEU A 107 -3.32 24.80 0.17
CA LEU A 107 -3.26 25.38 1.52
C LEU A 107 -1.82 25.42 2.06
N ILE A 108 -1.07 24.32 1.90
CA ILE A 108 0.32 24.24 2.35
C ILE A 108 1.23 25.17 1.53
N MET A 109 1.04 25.21 0.21
CA MET A 109 1.86 26.03 -0.68
C MET A 109 1.60 27.52 -0.52
N ARG A 110 0.44 27.93 0.00
CA ARG A 110 0.15 29.33 0.30
C ARG A 110 1.09 29.92 1.35
N GLU A 111 1.53 29.09 2.30
CA GLU A 111 2.46 29.47 3.37
C GLU A 111 3.93 29.43 2.94
N GLN A 112 4.23 29.27 1.64
CA GLN A 112 5.60 29.13 1.11
C GLN A 112 6.53 30.30 1.43
N HIS A 113 5.98 31.49 1.67
CA HIS A 113 6.75 32.70 1.95
C HIS A 113 7.40 32.69 3.35
N ASP A 114 6.88 31.92 4.31
CA ASP A 114 7.42 31.83 5.67
C ASP A 114 8.31 30.59 5.82
N SER A 115 9.62 30.83 5.91
CA SER A 115 10.62 29.77 6.04
C SER A 115 10.48 28.93 7.33
N LYS A 116 9.96 29.50 8.42
CA LYS A 116 9.79 28.82 9.71
C LYS A 116 8.60 27.86 9.66
N LYS A 117 7.45 28.33 9.15
CA LYS A 117 6.28 27.49 8.89
C LYS A 117 6.58 26.37 7.90
N MET A 118 7.32 26.68 6.84
CA MET A 118 7.69 25.71 5.81
C MET A 118 8.59 24.60 6.36
N LYS A 119 9.57 24.92 7.21
CA LYS A 119 10.40 23.91 7.91
C LYS A 119 9.55 22.98 8.79
N MET A 120 8.56 23.53 9.48
CA MET A 120 7.65 22.73 10.30
C MET A 120 6.83 21.75 9.44
N VAL A 121 6.23 22.22 8.35
CA VAL A 121 5.48 21.35 7.43
C VAL A 121 6.39 20.30 6.77
N GLN A 122 7.64 20.64 6.47
CA GLN A 122 8.61 19.66 5.96
C GLN A 122 8.89 18.54 6.98
N GLY A 123 8.99 18.88 8.27
CA GLY A 123 9.12 17.90 9.35
C GLY A 123 7.93 16.94 9.43
N PHE A 124 6.70 17.48 9.36
CA PHE A 124 5.48 16.66 9.32
C PHE A 124 5.40 15.81 8.04
N SER A 125 5.73 16.37 6.87
CA SER A 125 5.79 15.63 5.61
C SER A 125 6.78 14.46 5.67
N SER A 126 7.97 14.69 6.25
CA SER A 126 8.97 13.65 6.49
C SER A 126 8.42 12.55 7.40
N PHE A 127 7.80 12.90 8.52
CA PHE A 127 7.18 11.93 9.43
C PHE A 127 6.11 11.08 8.73
N GLY A 128 5.19 11.69 7.98
CA GLY A 128 4.16 10.96 7.23
C GLY A 128 4.75 10.03 6.16
N ASN A 129 5.81 10.45 5.47
CA ASN A 129 6.52 9.60 4.50
C ASN A 129 7.26 8.45 5.18
N ILE A 130 7.86 8.64 6.37
CA ILE A 130 8.49 7.57 7.15
C ILE A 130 7.45 6.54 7.58
N CYS A 131 6.32 6.97 8.15
CA CYS A 131 5.24 6.06 8.53
C CYS A 131 4.74 5.25 7.33
N THR A 132 4.51 5.90 6.19
CA THR A 132 4.07 5.18 4.97
C THR A 132 5.17 4.25 4.45
N PHE A 133 6.44 4.66 4.53
CA PHE A 133 7.55 3.80 4.13
C PHE A 133 7.63 2.54 4.98
N ILE A 134 7.42 2.64 6.30
CA ILE A 134 7.35 1.49 7.21
C ILE A 134 6.21 0.53 6.81
N ILE A 135 5.04 1.08 6.45
CA ILE A 135 3.88 0.29 5.98
C ILE A 135 4.25 -0.50 4.71
N VAL A 136 4.82 0.17 3.71
CA VAL A 136 5.23 -0.45 2.44
C VAL A 136 6.33 -1.47 2.64
N SER A 137 7.35 -1.14 3.44
CA SER A 137 8.48 -2.04 3.69
C SER A 137 8.03 -3.28 4.45
N GLY A 138 7.19 -3.12 5.49
CA GLY A 138 6.64 -4.24 6.24
C GLY A 138 5.83 -5.17 5.36
N GLY A 139 4.88 -4.62 4.58
CA GLY A 139 4.09 -5.41 3.63
C GLY A 139 4.94 -6.12 2.58
N SER A 140 5.94 -5.43 2.03
CA SER A 140 6.85 -6.00 1.03
C SER A 140 7.70 -7.13 1.62
N SER A 141 8.23 -6.95 2.83
CA SER A 141 8.99 -7.99 3.55
C SER A 141 8.13 -9.21 3.81
N THR A 142 6.90 -9.04 4.30
CA THR A 142 5.96 -10.15 4.49
C THR A 142 5.72 -10.91 3.19
N ASN A 143 5.47 -10.22 2.08
CA ASN A 143 5.29 -10.85 0.78
C ASN A 143 6.55 -11.62 0.34
N VAL A 144 7.75 -11.04 0.53
CA VAL A 144 9.01 -11.71 0.22
C VAL A 144 9.19 -12.99 1.04
N PHE A 145 8.88 -12.96 2.35
CA PHE A 145 8.97 -14.15 3.20
C PHE A 145 8.01 -15.26 2.80
N TYR A 146 6.76 -14.94 2.42
CA TYR A 146 5.82 -15.93 1.90
C TYR A 146 6.31 -16.60 0.61
N ASN A 147 6.87 -15.82 -0.31
CA ASN A 147 7.45 -16.35 -1.56
C ASN A 147 8.71 -17.18 -1.29
N LEU A 148 9.61 -16.71 -0.42
CA LEU A 148 10.82 -17.43 -0.04
C LEU A 148 10.50 -18.76 0.62
N ARG A 149 9.53 -18.79 1.53
CA ARG A 149 9.07 -20.03 2.18
C ARG A 149 8.64 -21.06 1.14
N ALA A 150 7.77 -20.69 0.21
CA ALA A 150 7.31 -21.61 -0.83
C ALA A 150 8.45 -22.11 -1.73
N ILE A 151 9.39 -21.24 -2.10
CA ILE A 151 10.56 -21.63 -2.90
C ILE A 151 11.43 -22.63 -2.12
N ILE A 152 11.72 -22.35 -0.86
CA ILE A 152 12.55 -23.23 -0.01
C ILE A 152 11.86 -24.58 0.17
N THR A 153 10.55 -24.62 0.48
CA THR A 153 9.81 -25.88 0.63
C THR A 153 9.87 -26.71 -0.65
N ASN A 154 9.65 -26.08 -1.81
CA ASN A 154 9.68 -26.78 -3.10
C ASN A 154 11.08 -27.30 -3.45
N ILE A 155 12.15 -26.57 -3.10
CA ILE A 155 13.53 -27.04 -3.25
C ILE A 155 13.79 -28.26 -2.36
N ILE A 156 13.31 -28.24 -1.11
CA ILE A 156 13.43 -29.38 -0.20
C ILE A 156 12.71 -30.61 -0.75
N TYR A 157 11.48 -30.45 -1.26
CA TYR A 157 10.74 -31.55 -1.89
C TYR A 157 11.47 -32.13 -3.11
N HIS A 158 12.10 -31.27 -3.91
CA HIS A 158 12.91 -31.73 -5.03
C HIS A 158 14.11 -32.58 -4.57
N PHE A 159 14.79 -32.19 -3.48
CA PHE A 159 15.92 -32.96 -2.94
C PHE A 159 15.51 -34.24 -2.21
N GLN A 160 14.28 -34.30 -1.67
CA GLN A 160 13.76 -35.47 -0.96
C GLN A 160 13.10 -36.49 -1.91
N GLU A 161 13.09 -36.24 -3.22
CA GLU A 161 12.39 -37.04 -4.24
C GLU A 161 10.90 -37.29 -3.90
N GLU A 162 10.30 -36.43 -3.08
CA GLU A 162 8.89 -36.53 -2.75
C GLU A 162 8.06 -35.94 -3.90
N GLU A 163 7.26 -36.76 -4.58
CA GLU A 163 6.25 -36.31 -5.55
C GLU A 163 5.05 -35.63 -4.86
N ARG A 164 5.31 -34.55 -4.11
CA ARG A 164 4.26 -33.71 -3.54
C ARG A 164 3.82 -32.63 -4.53
N LYS A 165 2.58 -32.17 -4.33
CA LYS A 165 2.07 -30.97 -5.00
C LYS A 165 2.97 -29.80 -4.62
N LEU A 166 3.45 -29.05 -5.62
CA LEU A 166 4.29 -27.89 -5.38
C LEU A 166 3.50 -26.86 -4.57
N GLU A 167 4.13 -26.32 -3.53
CA GLU A 167 3.53 -25.31 -2.67
C GLU A 167 3.56 -23.93 -3.33
N PHE A 168 2.50 -23.17 -3.09
CA PHE A 168 2.37 -21.78 -3.51
C PHE A 168 2.75 -20.82 -2.37
N PRO A 169 3.10 -19.55 -2.69
CA PRO A 169 3.44 -18.53 -1.68
C PRO A 169 2.34 -18.30 -0.65
N PHE A 170 1.09 -18.44 -1.07
CA PHE A 170 -0.08 -18.32 -0.22
C PHE A 170 -0.90 -19.60 -0.34
N LYS A 171 -1.35 -20.13 0.80
CA LYS A 171 -2.21 -21.33 0.85
C LYS A 171 -3.57 -20.99 0.27
N SER A 172 -3.78 -21.40 -0.98
CA SER A 172 -4.93 -21.02 -1.78
C SER A 172 -5.54 -22.25 -2.44
N LEU A 173 -6.87 -22.31 -2.49
CA LEU A 173 -7.59 -23.38 -3.16
C LEU A 173 -7.55 -23.13 -4.67
N VAL A 174 -6.61 -23.78 -5.34
CA VAL A 174 -6.45 -23.71 -6.79
C VAL A 174 -6.65 -25.07 -7.45
N PRO A 175 -7.02 -25.12 -8.74
CA PRO A 175 -7.21 -26.38 -9.45
C PRO A 175 -5.93 -27.23 -9.45
N GLU A 176 -6.06 -28.55 -9.28
CA GLU A 176 -4.91 -29.45 -9.11
C GLU A 176 -3.94 -29.46 -10.30
N PHE A 177 -4.42 -29.21 -11.53
CA PHE A 177 -3.53 -29.12 -12.69
C PHE A 177 -2.52 -27.96 -12.58
N THR A 178 -2.79 -26.96 -11.74
CA THR A 178 -1.92 -25.81 -11.54
C THR A 178 -0.78 -26.07 -10.57
N THR A 179 -0.87 -27.09 -9.70
CA THR A 179 0.20 -27.44 -8.75
C THR A 179 1.32 -28.26 -9.40
N ARG A 180 1.29 -28.44 -10.72
CA ARG A 180 2.24 -29.24 -11.50
C ARG A 180 2.79 -28.44 -12.68
N PHE A 181 3.97 -28.82 -13.16
CA PHE A 181 4.49 -28.29 -14.42
C PHE A 181 3.60 -28.72 -15.60
N PRO A 182 3.42 -27.87 -16.63
CA PRO A 182 4.04 -26.57 -16.87
C PRO A 182 3.27 -25.35 -16.30
N TYR A 183 2.11 -25.55 -15.68
CA TYR A 183 1.22 -24.45 -15.26
C TYR A 183 1.63 -23.79 -13.94
N PHE A 184 2.40 -24.49 -13.11
CA PHE A 184 2.85 -24.03 -11.81
C PHE A 184 3.51 -22.64 -11.80
N PRO A 185 4.52 -22.33 -12.65
CA PRO A 185 5.14 -21.00 -12.66
C PRO A 185 4.15 -19.87 -12.94
N GLY A 186 3.16 -20.09 -13.81
CA GLY A 186 2.14 -19.11 -14.14
C GLY A 186 1.27 -18.78 -12.93
N MET A 187 0.76 -19.80 -12.24
CA MET A 187 -0.03 -19.58 -11.03
C MET A 187 0.78 -19.03 -9.87
N PHE A 188 2.04 -19.45 -9.72
CA PHE A 188 2.96 -18.88 -8.75
C PHE A 188 3.09 -17.37 -8.97
N LEU A 189 3.36 -16.93 -10.21
CA LEU A 189 3.46 -15.51 -10.54
C LEU A 189 2.16 -14.74 -10.30
N ILE A 190 0.99 -15.34 -10.58
CA ILE A 190 -0.31 -14.71 -10.31
C ILE A 190 -0.52 -14.50 -8.81
N LEU A 191 -0.20 -15.50 -7.98
CA LEU A 191 -0.33 -15.40 -6.53
C LEU A 191 0.70 -14.44 -5.92
N THR A 192 1.94 -14.43 -6.43
CA THR A 192 2.95 -13.41 -6.07
C THR A 192 2.48 -12.00 -6.44
N ALA A 193 1.96 -11.82 -7.66
CA ALA A 193 1.40 -10.56 -8.11
C ALA A 193 0.24 -10.12 -7.21
N SER A 194 -0.66 -11.04 -6.84
CA SER A 194 -1.75 -10.79 -5.88
C SER A 194 -1.23 -10.24 -4.56
N GLY A 195 -0.15 -10.83 -4.01
CA GLY A 195 0.53 -10.34 -2.82
C GLY A 195 1.09 -8.93 -3.00
N VAL A 196 1.84 -8.67 -4.06
CA VAL A 196 2.42 -7.34 -4.37
C VAL A 196 1.33 -6.28 -4.52
N MET A 197 0.28 -6.58 -5.28
CA MET A 197 -0.82 -5.66 -5.53
C MET A 197 -1.60 -5.32 -4.26
N THR A 198 -1.69 -6.28 -3.33
CA THR A 198 -2.28 -6.08 -2.00
C THR A 198 -1.46 -5.11 -1.18
N VAL A 199 -0.13 -5.31 -1.13
CA VAL A 199 0.80 -4.43 -0.41
C VAL A 199 0.65 -2.99 -0.85
N PHE A 200 0.67 -2.76 -2.16
CA PHE A 200 0.54 -1.41 -2.68
C PHE A 200 -0.87 -0.84 -2.45
N SER A 201 -1.93 -1.65 -2.59
CA SER A 201 -3.31 -1.20 -2.40
C SER A 201 -3.56 -0.66 -0.99
N PHE A 202 -3.20 -1.38 0.07
CA PHE A 202 -3.36 -0.84 1.42
C PHE A 202 -2.37 0.29 1.71
N SER A 203 -1.14 0.23 1.17
CA SER A 203 -0.14 1.28 1.36
C SER A 203 -0.56 2.62 0.76
N ILE A 204 -1.32 2.62 -0.34
CA ILE A 204 -1.92 3.83 -0.91
C ILE A 204 -2.95 4.40 0.06
N VAL A 205 -3.89 3.59 0.51
CA VAL A 205 -5.06 4.04 1.29
C VAL A 205 -4.63 4.48 2.69
N ASP A 206 -3.86 3.63 3.36
CA ASP A 206 -3.42 3.85 4.73
C ASP A 206 -2.33 4.93 4.76
N GLY A 207 -1.42 4.91 3.79
CA GLY A 207 -0.43 5.98 3.60
C GLY A 207 -1.07 7.32 3.27
N TYR A 208 -2.10 7.34 2.42
CA TYR A 208 -2.88 8.55 2.14
C TYR A 208 -3.53 9.10 3.41
N TYR A 209 -4.17 8.24 4.19
CA TYR A 209 -4.82 8.64 5.44
C TYR A 209 -3.82 9.21 6.45
N VAL A 210 -2.70 8.52 6.66
CA VAL A 210 -1.63 8.98 7.55
C VAL A 210 -1.07 10.32 7.09
N CYS A 211 -0.68 10.44 5.82
CA CYS A 211 -0.15 11.68 5.28
C CYS A 211 -1.16 12.83 5.40
N THR A 212 -2.42 12.62 5.03
CA THR A 212 -3.47 13.64 5.11
C THR A 212 -3.67 14.12 6.54
N THR A 213 -3.74 13.19 7.49
CA THR A 213 -3.89 13.52 8.92
C THR A 213 -2.71 14.35 9.41
N VAL A 214 -1.49 13.93 9.09
CA VAL A 214 -0.26 14.63 9.47
C VAL A 214 -0.19 16.03 8.85
N PHE A 215 -0.61 16.19 7.60
CA PHE A 215 -0.69 17.49 6.95
C PHE A 215 -1.76 18.40 7.58
N ILE A 216 -2.94 17.88 7.91
CA ILE A 216 -3.97 18.65 8.60
C ILE A 216 -3.46 19.12 9.98
N CYS A 217 -2.78 18.25 10.73
CA CYS A 217 -2.12 18.62 11.99
C CYS A 217 -1.09 19.74 11.78
N SER A 218 -0.32 19.71 10.69
CA SER A 218 0.64 20.76 10.37
C SER A 218 -0.02 22.11 10.10
N ILE A 219 -1.19 22.12 9.44
CA ILE A 219 -1.97 23.34 9.20
C ILE A 219 -2.51 23.91 10.51
N PHE A 220 -3.07 23.08 11.39
CA PHE A 220 -3.52 23.55 12.71
C PHE A 220 -2.37 24.12 13.56
N LYS A 221 -1.19 23.51 13.49
CA LYS A 221 0.03 24.03 14.13
C LYS A 221 0.44 25.40 13.57
N ILE A 222 0.30 25.62 12.26
CA ILE A 222 0.55 26.94 11.65
C ILE A 222 -0.45 27.97 12.19
N ILE A 223 -1.75 27.65 12.17
CA ILE A 223 -2.80 28.55 12.68
C ILE A 223 -2.56 28.91 14.14
N GLN A 224 -2.15 27.93 14.97
CA GLN A 224 -1.81 28.17 16.36
C GLN A 224 -0.63 29.14 16.52
N GLN A 225 0.38 29.06 15.66
CA GLN A 225 1.51 29.99 15.65
C GLN A 225 1.08 31.40 15.23
N ASP A 226 0.19 31.52 14.23
CA ASP A 226 -0.31 32.80 13.74
C ASP A 226 -1.15 33.52 14.79
N ILE A 227 -2.01 32.78 15.48
CA ILE A 227 -2.79 33.32 16.60
C ILE A 227 -1.84 33.79 17.70
N GLY A 228 -0.82 32.99 18.03
CA GLY A 228 0.20 33.33 19.03
C GLY A 228 0.93 34.64 18.69
N SER A 229 1.40 34.80 17.45
CA SER A 229 2.12 36.01 17.05
C SER A 229 1.25 37.27 17.11
N ILE A 230 -0.04 37.18 16.77
CA ILE A 230 -0.97 38.31 16.88
C ILE A 230 -1.12 38.77 18.34
N PHE A 231 -1.16 37.83 19.29
CA PHE A 231 -1.26 38.15 20.71
C PHE A 231 0.05 38.64 21.32
N ASP A 232 1.20 38.25 20.77
CA ASP A 232 2.50 38.77 21.19
C ASP A 232 2.68 40.23 20.73
N GLU A 233 2.20 40.60 19.54
CA GLU A 233 2.16 42.01 19.07
C GLU A 233 1.27 42.93 19.92
N LEU A 234 0.33 42.37 20.69
CA LEU A 234 -0.56 43.11 21.59
C LEU A 234 0.03 43.33 22.99
N LYS A 235 1.17 42.70 23.31
CA LYS A 235 1.85 42.84 24.60
C LYS A 235 2.93 43.93 24.61
N ASP A 236 3.36 44.38 23.43
CA ASP A 236 4.25 45.52 23.23
C ASP A 236 3.44 46.82 23.03
#